data_AF-A0A3E0CST7-F1
#
_entry.id   AF-A0A3E0CST7-F1
#
_cell.length_a   1.000
_cell.length_b   1.000
_cell.length_c   1.000
_cell.angle_alpha   90.00
_cell.angle_beta   90.00
_cell.angle_gamma   90.00
#
_symmetry.space_group_name_H-M   'P 1'
#
loop_
_entity.id
_entity.type
_entity.pdbx_description
1 polymer ?
#
loop_
_entity_poly.entity_id
_entity_poly.type
_entity_poly.pdbx_seq_one_letter_code
_entity_poly.pdbx_strand_id
1 'polypeptide(L)'
;MNVQLYTPDVRVVLYKTIGRQTIDGQTPVSQRVLDTNKTIDLTPFMGDGGRLCVSKSVREPAGGFSLTVPDQPYVQGNSFESLYGLIEPMDFVEIRMRHNLPGASTGNPTKPPILMRGFVSGISRNESMGNDGKPMRTVTISGQDMGKLWQIMQIKYYPGYVVGENYLSSFKLYERFGVGFVTGMTAGAFVQEVVNSLLNPFLNSLMPQNSPNPTAIKLDVSVANGVVDVGGAQNQQGTIHGLLSYFGDVGIFNELFLEDREEGVYCVYRPNPFKDINGNVIQPDAPNLTPIDIDAKDVIALNVSRSDENTSNYYWTRAPRFELVDDIFSRQFAVGADPASVDLGQYANSAEQFYGVRVLETETQQGGNDVTTMSSGQPAAQQTNRGASMMNWVNNRRAIVVASNKDNVLLERGAARIRASETVKPGSYVRIVRGSFSSTFYVVGVDLDYIPYQGLFQTLKLERGTGFVKRVTAGAGVQSPYNAEQTGLANG
;
A
#
# COMPACT_ATOMS: atom_id res chain seq x y z
N MET A 1 39.29 -0.88 -7.04
CA MET A 1 37.90 -0.69 -6.60
C MET A 1 37.52 0.73 -6.99
N ASN A 2 36.81 0.91 -8.11
CA ASN A 2 36.32 2.24 -8.51
C ASN A 2 35.04 2.52 -7.70
N VAL A 3 35.12 3.42 -6.73
CA VAL A 3 33.92 3.89 -6.03
C VAL A 3 33.19 4.83 -7.00
N GLN A 4 32.09 4.35 -7.58
CA GLN A 4 31.18 5.23 -8.32
C GLN A 4 30.55 6.19 -7.30
N LEU A 5 30.90 7.47 -7.39
CA LEU A 5 30.27 8.52 -6.60
C LEU A 5 28.85 8.72 -7.15
N TYR A 6 27.84 8.83 -6.29
CA TYR A 6 26.46 9.14 -6.70
C TYR A 6 26.08 10.52 -6.19
N THR A 7 25.24 11.22 -6.93
CA THR A 7 24.72 12.54 -6.55
C THR A 7 23.20 12.49 -6.57
N PRO A 8 22.56 12.11 -5.45
CA PRO A 8 21.11 12.06 -5.39
C PRO A 8 20.50 13.43 -5.67
N ASP A 9 19.48 13.49 -6.52
CA ASP A 9 18.65 14.69 -6.72
C ASP A 9 17.40 14.52 -5.84
N VAL A 10 17.34 15.27 -4.75
CA VAL A 10 16.23 15.27 -3.79
C VAL A 10 15.52 16.61 -3.89
N ARG A 11 14.20 16.59 -4.00
CA ARG A 11 13.37 17.79 -3.98
C ARG A 11 12.16 17.60 -3.09
N VAL A 12 11.99 18.52 -2.16
CA VAL A 12 10.83 18.54 -1.27
C VAL A 12 10.17 19.90 -1.37
N VAL A 13 8.95 19.92 -1.90
CA VAL A 13 8.17 21.16 -2.03
C VAL A 13 6.95 21.06 -1.14
N LEU A 14 6.78 22.05 -0.27
CA LEU A 14 5.59 22.21 0.55
C LEU A 14 4.70 23.28 -0.06
N TYR A 15 3.40 23.03 -0.04
CA TYR A 15 2.36 23.93 -0.53
C TYR A 15 1.47 24.30 0.66
N LYS A 16 1.35 25.60 0.93
CA LYS A 16 0.47 26.09 1.99
C LYS A 16 -0.98 25.88 1.57
N THR A 17 -1.67 24.95 2.23
CA THR A 17 -3.09 24.66 2.00
C THR A 17 -3.95 25.25 3.11
N ILE A 18 -3.42 25.32 4.33
CA ILE A 18 -4.16 25.85 5.45
C ILE A 18 -4.24 27.38 5.37
N GLY A 19 -5.48 27.86 5.27
CA GLY A 19 -5.83 29.26 5.14
C GLY A 19 -6.03 30.01 6.45
N ARG A 20 -5.47 29.52 7.56
CA ARG A 20 -5.70 30.12 8.89
C ARG A 20 -5.08 31.51 8.94
N GLN A 21 -5.87 32.51 9.31
CA GLN A 21 -5.41 33.91 9.44
C GLN A 21 -4.95 34.23 10.86
N THR A 22 -5.65 33.71 11.87
CA THR A 22 -5.39 34.03 13.29
C THR A 22 -5.52 32.80 14.20
N ILE A 23 -4.87 32.82 15.37
CA ILE A 23 -5.02 31.76 16.39
C ILE A 23 -6.27 31.96 17.27
N ASP A 24 -6.69 33.21 17.48
CA ASP A 24 -7.69 33.62 18.48
C ASP A 24 -8.69 34.65 17.90
N GLY A 25 -8.71 34.82 16.57
CA GLY A 25 -9.49 35.86 15.90
C GLY A 25 -8.75 37.20 15.74
N GLN A 26 -7.59 37.39 16.38
CA GLN A 26 -6.85 38.66 16.35
C GLN A 26 -5.36 38.50 16.03
N THR A 27 -4.69 37.53 16.65
CA THR A 27 -3.25 37.29 16.58
C THR A 27 -2.88 36.55 15.29
N PRO A 28 -2.12 37.17 14.36
CA PRO A 28 -1.81 36.57 13.07
C PRO A 28 -0.90 35.34 13.16
N VAL A 29 -1.17 34.32 12.33
CA VAL A 29 -0.35 33.09 12.22
C VAL A 29 0.63 33.13 11.05
N SER A 30 1.10 31.96 10.62
CA SER A 30 1.97 31.66 9.47
C SER A 30 1.67 32.50 8.22
N GLN A 31 0.39 32.80 7.96
CA GLN A 31 -0.04 33.63 6.84
C GLN A 31 0.53 35.05 6.84
N ARG A 32 0.96 35.58 7.99
CA ARG A 32 1.67 36.88 8.03
C ARG A 32 2.99 36.85 7.24
N VAL A 33 3.55 35.66 7.05
CA VAL A 33 4.81 35.43 6.32
C VAL A 33 4.53 34.86 4.94
N LEU A 34 3.61 33.90 4.83
CA LEU A 34 3.36 33.17 3.59
C LEU A 34 1.87 32.86 3.38
N ASP A 35 1.28 33.44 2.33
CA ASP A 35 -0.11 33.24 1.96
C ASP A 35 -0.42 31.78 1.55
N THR A 36 -1.71 31.40 1.60
CA THR A 36 -2.22 30.15 1.01
C THR A 36 -1.87 30.04 -0.48
N ASN A 37 -1.73 28.82 -0.99
CA ASN A 37 -1.30 28.49 -2.36
C ASN A 37 0.14 28.90 -2.71
N LYS A 38 0.91 29.44 -1.76
CA LYS A 38 2.34 29.65 -1.94
C LYS A 38 3.10 28.37 -1.62
N THR A 39 4.32 28.29 -2.17
CA THR A 39 5.20 27.15 -2.02
C THR A 39 6.43 27.51 -1.20
N ILE A 40 6.96 26.50 -0.50
CA ILE A 40 8.26 26.52 0.16
C ILE A 40 9.07 25.39 -0.43
N ASP A 41 10.23 25.70 -0.99
CA ASP A 41 11.23 24.67 -1.29
C ASP A 41 11.98 24.34 0.01
N LEU A 42 11.77 23.12 0.52
CA LEU A 42 12.39 22.62 1.74
C LEU A 42 13.77 22.02 1.48
N THR A 43 14.14 21.81 0.22
CA THR A 43 15.41 21.19 -0.18
C THR A 43 16.64 21.94 0.35
N PRO A 44 16.73 23.29 0.25
CA PRO A 44 17.89 24.03 0.73
C PRO A 44 18.09 23.94 2.24
N PHE A 45 17.02 23.68 3.00
CA PHE A 45 17.07 23.56 4.45
C PHE A 45 17.70 22.26 4.92
N MET A 46 17.83 21.25 4.05
CA MET A 46 18.38 19.95 4.45
C MET A 46 19.83 20.07 4.92
N GLY A 47 20.69 20.80 4.19
CA GLY A 47 22.11 20.95 4.54
C GLY A 47 22.78 19.62 4.94
N ASP A 48 23.72 19.70 5.89
CA ASP A 48 24.54 18.55 6.31
C ASP A 48 23.83 17.67 7.35
N GLY A 49 22.93 18.26 8.15
CA GLY A 49 22.18 17.58 9.21
C GLY A 49 20.83 17.03 8.77
N GLY A 50 20.49 17.18 7.49
CA GLY A 50 19.19 16.82 6.95
C GLY A 50 19.02 15.32 6.81
N ARG A 51 17.80 14.81 6.95
CA ARG A 51 17.48 13.43 6.60
C ARG A 51 16.06 13.37 6.08
N LEU A 52 15.84 12.57 5.04
CA LEU A 52 14.51 12.32 4.51
C LEU A 52 14.27 10.82 4.41
N CYS A 53 13.21 10.37 5.06
CA CYS A 53 12.71 9.00 4.98
C CYS A 53 11.31 9.00 4.38
N VAL A 54 11.04 8.07 3.47
CA VAL A 54 9.73 7.82 2.87
C VAL A 54 9.44 6.33 2.95
N SER A 55 8.29 5.95 3.48
CA SER A 55 7.84 4.56 3.59
C SER A 55 6.51 4.39 2.86
N LYS A 56 6.40 3.39 1.99
CA LYS A 56 5.13 2.99 1.37
C LYS A 56 4.97 1.47 1.41
N SER A 57 3.73 1.00 1.51
CA SER A 57 3.38 -0.42 1.57
C SER A 57 2.04 -0.67 0.88
N VAL A 58 1.88 -1.84 0.27
CA VAL A 58 0.57 -2.31 -0.26
C VAL A 58 -0.30 -2.94 0.84
N ARG A 59 0.22 -3.04 2.06
CA ARG A 59 -0.46 -3.61 3.24
C ARG A 59 -0.92 -2.55 4.23
N GLU A 60 -0.57 -1.29 4.01
CA GLU A 60 -0.87 -0.19 4.92
C GLU A 60 -1.80 0.83 4.23
N PRO A 61 -2.71 1.45 4.97
CA PRO A 61 -3.66 2.41 4.43
C PRO A 61 -3.01 3.69 3.88
N ALA A 62 -1.83 4.05 4.40
CA ALA A 62 -1.13 5.27 4.06
C ALA A 62 0.38 5.07 4.19
N GLY A 63 1.14 5.57 3.21
CA GLY A 63 2.58 5.72 3.36
C GLY A 63 2.94 6.87 4.30
N GLY A 64 4.16 6.87 4.83
CA GLY A 64 4.68 7.88 5.75
C GLY A 64 5.91 8.59 5.21
N PHE A 65 6.15 9.81 5.66
CA PHE A 65 7.43 10.50 5.47
C PHE A 65 7.90 11.20 6.74
N SER A 66 9.21 11.38 6.84
CA SER A 66 9.84 12.19 7.88
C SER A 66 11.02 12.95 7.28
N LEU A 67 10.96 14.27 7.37
CA LEU A 67 12.01 15.20 7.00
C LEU A 67 12.56 15.85 8.28
N THR A 68 13.84 15.62 8.58
CA THR A 68 14.56 16.33 9.63
C THR A 68 15.49 17.34 8.98
N VAL A 69 15.48 18.58 9.46
CA VAL A 69 16.33 19.68 8.99
C VAL A 69 16.85 20.50 10.17
N PRO A 70 18.03 21.15 10.06
CA PRO A 70 18.44 22.19 10.99
C PRO A 70 17.41 23.33 11.04
N ASP A 71 17.18 23.88 12.23
CA ASP A 71 16.30 25.04 12.39
C ASP A 71 17.00 26.29 11.83
N GLN A 72 16.51 26.80 10.70
CA GLN A 72 17.03 27.98 10.03
C GLN A 72 15.88 28.95 9.71
N PRO A 73 16.13 30.27 9.70
CA PRO A 73 15.11 31.24 9.36
C PRO A 73 14.73 31.13 7.88
N TYR A 74 13.44 30.95 7.60
CA TYR A 74 12.85 31.25 6.31
C TYR A 74 12.64 32.77 6.22
N VAL A 75 13.17 33.39 5.16
CA VAL A 75 13.14 34.85 4.98
C VAL A 75 12.35 35.18 3.71
N GLN A 76 11.34 36.04 3.86
CA GLN A 76 10.58 36.58 2.74
C GLN A 76 10.35 38.08 2.95
N GLY A 77 11.01 38.91 2.14
CA GLY A 77 11.02 40.35 2.35
C GLY A 77 11.63 40.70 3.71
N ASN A 78 10.88 41.45 4.53
CA ASN A 78 11.28 41.86 5.88
C ASN A 78 10.79 40.90 6.98
N SER A 79 10.09 39.81 6.62
CA SER A 79 9.58 38.82 7.56
C SER A 79 10.53 37.62 7.64
N PHE A 80 10.80 37.15 8.85
CA PHE A 80 11.56 35.93 9.10
C PHE A 80 10.83 35.04 10.10
N GLU A 81 10.85 33.72 9.87
CA GLU A 81 10.24 32.73 10.77
C GLU A 81 10.95 31.37 10.63
N SER A 82 10.88 30.53 11.66
CA SER A 82 11.30 29.13 11.57
C SER A 82 10.30 28.31 10.74
N LEU A 83 10.78 27.27 10.06
CA LEU A 83 9.88 26.28 9.43
C LEU A 83 8.86 25.70 10.43
N TYR A 84 9.21 25.62 11.72
CA TYR A 84 8.30 25.19 12.79
C TYR A 84 7.07 26.12 12.94
N GLY A 85 7.27 27.43 12.87
CA GLY A 85 6.19 28.42 12.98
C GLY A 85 5.44 28.65 11.67
N LEU A 86 6.07 28.29 10.54
CA LEU A 86 5.54 28.51 9.21
C LEU A 86 4.69 27.36 8.70
N ILE A 87 5.09 26.11 8.94
CA ILE A 87 4.41 24.92 8.44
C ILE A 87 3.29 24.52 9.38
N GLU A 88 2.13 24.17 8.82
CA GLU A 88 0.97 23.74 9.58
C GLU A 88 0.60 22.28 9.26
N PRO A 89 0.01 21.55 10.22
CA PRO A 89 -0.61 20.26 9.92
C PRO A 89 -1.64 20.42 8.81
N MET A 90 -1.71 19.44 7.91
CA MET A 90 -2.50 19.43 6.67
C MET A 90 -1.98 20.32 5.53
N ASP A 91 -0.83 21.00 5.69
CA ASP A 91 -0.10 21.51 4.52
C ASP A 91 0.29 20.37 3.58
N PHE A 92 0.20 20.61 2.27
CA PHE A 92 0.45 19.59 1.25
C PHE A 92 1.94 19.51 0.92
N VAL A 93 2.45 18.30 0.69
CA VAL A 93 3.85 18.07 0.34
C VAL A 93 3.97 17.22 -0.93
N GLU A 94 4.92 17.56 -1.78
CA GLU A 94 5.39 16.74 -2.90
C GLU A 94 6.86 16.39 -2.68
N ILE A 95 7.17 15.09 -2.65
CA ILE A 95 8.51 14.55 -2.46
C ILE A 95 8.95 13.83 -3.74
N ARG A 96 10.11 14.23 -4.25
CA ARG A 96 10.74 13.65 -5.44
C ARG A 96 12.19 13.30 -5.14
N MET A 97 12.65 12.14 -5.58
CA MET A 97 14.06 11.77 -5.46
C MET A 97 14.55 10.94 -6.64
N ARG A 98 15.84 11.05 -6.94
CA ARG A 98 16.57 10.21 -7.90
C ARG A 98 17.93 9.84 -7.31
N HIS A 99 18.36 8.60 -7.50
CA HIS A 99 19.63 8.05 -7.03
C HIS A 99 20.85 8.62 -7.77
N ASN A 100 20.69 8.81 -9.09
CA ASN A 100 21.61 9.32 -10.13
C ASN A 100 23.15 9.15 -9.97
N LEU A 101 23.76 8.59 -11.02
CA LEU A 101 25.20 8.65 -11.27
C LEU A 101 25.60 10.01 -11.87
N PRO A 102 26.82 10.53 -11.63
CA PRO A 102 27.36 11.69 -12.33
C PRO A 102 27.29 11.47 -13.85
N GLY A 103 26.49 12.28 -14.54
CA GLY A 103 26.32 12.23 -16.00
C GLY A 103 25.22 11.29 -16.51
N ALA A 104 24.52 10.52 -15.66
CA ALA A 104 23.35 9.76 -16.09
C ALA A 104 22.11 10.69 -16.22
N SER A 105 21.43 10.61 -17.35
CA SER A 105 20.23 11.37 -17.69
C SER A 105 19.03 10.46 -17.92
N THR A 106 18.85 9.43 -17.07
CA THR A 106 17.63 8.62 -17.14
C THR A 106 16.43 9.43 -16.64
N GLY A 107 15.48 9.70 -17.56
CA GLY A 107 14.26 10.47 -17.29
C GLY A 107 14.37 11.95 -17.64
N ASN A 108 13.39 12.76 -17.23
CA ASN A 108 13.46 14.21 -17.41
C ASN A 108 14.68 14.75 -16.63
N PRO A 109 15.72 15.28 -17.30
CA PRO A 109 16.96 15.69 -16.64
C PRO A 109 16.73 16.84 -15.65
N THR A 110 15.60 17.54 -15.76
CA THR A 110 15.26 18.69 -14.93
C THR A 110 14.37 18.36 -13.74
N LYS A 111 13.78 17.15 -13.65
CA LYS A 111 12.80 16.79 -12.61
C LYS A 111 12.94 15.33 -12.14
N PRO A 112 13.29 15.06 -10.87
CA PRO A 112 13.28 13.70 -10.31
C PRO A 112 11.84 13.14 -10.24
N PRO A 113 11.67 11.80 -10.29
CA PRO A 113 10.35 11.19 -10.22
C PRO A 113 9.70 11.41 -8.86
N ILE A 114 8.36 11.38 -8.85
CA ILE A 114 7.56 11.47 -7.63
C ILE A 114 7.64 10.17 -6.85
N LEU A 115 7.90 10.30 -5.56
CA LEU A 115 7.82 9.20 -4.61
C LEU A 115 6.59 9.28 -3.73
N MET A 116 6.17 10.49 -3.36
CA MET A 116 5.04 10.68 -2.46
C MET A 116 4.42 12.06 -2.62
N ARG A 117 3.09 12.11 -2.63
CA ARG A 117 2.30 13.30 -2.33
C ARG A 117 1.44 13.06 -1.11
N GLY A 118 1.34 14.05 -0.25
CA GLY A 118 0.70 13.86 1.03
C GLY A 118 0.46 15.12 1.81
N PHE A 119 0.17 14.93 3.08
CA PHE A 119 -0.13 15.99 4.02
C PHE A 119 0.78 15.90 5.23
N VAL A 120 1.22 17.05 5.71
CA VAL A 120 1.91 17.16 7.00
C VAL A 120 0.97 16.72 8.10
N SER A 121 1.46 15.91 9.03
CA SER A 121 0.70 15.40 10.19
C SER A 121 1.24 15.95 11.50
N GLY A 122 2.56 16.12 11.60
CA GLY A 122 3.19 16.65 12.80
C GLY A 122 4.46 17.41 12.46
N ILE A 123 4.68 18.51 13.19
CA ILE A 123 5.91 19.29 13.14
C ILE A 123 6.43 19.35 14.58
N SER A 124 7.70 19.01 14.76
CA SER A 124 8.38 19.08 16.06
C SER A 124 9.66 19.90 15.93
N ARG A 125 10.01 20.58 17.01
CA ARG A 125 11.25 21.34 17.14
C ARG A 125 11.99 20.83 18.36
N ASN A 126 13.16 20.27 18.15
CA ASN A 126 14.04 19.78 19.21
C ASN A 126 15.21 20.74 19.40
N GLU A 127 15.58 20.97 20.66
CA GLU A 127 16.75 21.76 21.05
C GLU A 127 17.61 20.91 21.98
N SER A 128 18.90 20.82 21.67
CA SER A 128 19.86 20.03 22.43
C SER A 128 21.19 20.78 22.53
N MET A 129 22.02 20.42 23.50
CA MET A 129 23.37 21.00 23.62
C MET A 129 24.35 20.16 22.82
N GLY A 130 25.08 20.79 21.90
CA GLY A 130 26.16 20.14 21.15
C GLY A 130 27.38 19.84 22.01
N ASN A 131 28.25 18.96 21.52
CA ASN A 131 29.53 18.63 22.17
C ASN A 131 30.48 19.84 22.30
N ASP A 132 30.23 20.91 21.54
CA ASP A 132 30.92 22.20 21.59
C ASP A 132 30.27 23.21 22.54
N GLY A 133 29.23 22.80 23.28
CA GLY A 133 28.50 23.65 24.22
C GLY A 133 27.58 24.68 23.55
N LYS A 134 27.30 24.55 22.24
CA LYS A 134 26.35 25.41 21.53
C LYS A 134 24.98 24.73 21.42
N PRO A 135 23.88 25.50 21.51
CA PRO A 135 22.56 24.95 21.27
C PRO A 135 22.41 24.56 19.80
N MET A 136 22.01 23.31 19.56
CA MET A 136 21.67 22.77 18.25
C MET A 136 20.16 22.55 18.19
N ARG A 137 19.52 23.12 17.17
CA ARG A 137 18.07 23.04 16.95
C ARG A 137 17.76 22.34 15.65
N THR A 138 16.77 21.47 15.68
CA THR A 138 16.31 20.71 14.52
C THR A 138 14.80 20.75 14.44
N VAL A 139 14.27 20.93 13.23
CA VAL A 139 12.84 20.80 12.93
C VAL A 139 12.63 19.44 12.25
N THR A 140 11.67 18.66 12.74
CA THR A 140 11.24 17.42 12.10
C THR A 140 9.80 17.58 11.63
N ILE A 141 9.60 17.48 10.33
CA ILE A 141 8.30 17.53 9.64
C ILE A 141 7.96 16.10 9.25
N SER A 142 6.84 15.60 9.74
CA SER A 142 6.38 14.24 9.46
C SER A 142 4.95 14.27 8.95
N GLY A 143 4.62 13.29 8.11
CA GLY A 143 3.29 13.21 7.54
C GLY A 143 3.05 11.89 6.86
N GLN A 144 1.94 11.84 6.15
CA GLN A 144 1.48 10.67 5.44
C GLN A 144 1.11 11.05 4.01
N ASP A 145 1.09 10.07 3.12
CA ASP A 145 0.54 10.27 1.78
C ASP A 145 -0.98 10.54 1.83
N MET A 146 -1.60 10.66 0.66
CA MET A 146 -3.04 10.90 0.57
C MET A 146 -3.91 9.80 1.21
N GLY A 147 -3.33 8.65 1.58
CA GLY A 147 -3.99 7.58 2.33
C GLY A 147 -4.39 8.02 3.73
N LYS A 148 -3.79 9.11 4.25
CA LYS A 148 -4.26 9.80 5.46
C LYS A 148 -5.75 10.11 5.40
N LEU A 149 -6.27 10.50 4.23
CA LEU A 149 -7.69 10.82 4.05
C LEU A 149 -8.57 9.60 4.34
N TRP A 150 -8.12 8.40 3.96
CA TRP A 150 -8.83 7.16 4.27
C TRP A 150 -8.91 6.86 5.76
N GLN A 151 -7.95 7.34 6.55
CA GLN A 151 -7.87 7.12 7.99
C GLN A 151 -8.66 8.16 8.79
N ILE A 152 -8.60 9.44 8.38
CA ILE A 152 -9.27 10.53 9.11
C ILE A 152 -10.78 10.59 8.85
N MET A 153 -11.23 10.16 7.65
CA MET A 153 -12.64 10.10 7.33
C MET A 153 -13.28 8.89 8.01
N GLN A 154 -14.27 9.14 8.86
CA GLN A 154 -14.92 8.10 9.65
C GLN A 154 -16.43 8.04 9.39
N ILE A 155 -16.99 6.84 9.45
CA ILE A 155 -18.42 6.56 9.39
C ILE A 155 -18.91 6.31 10.81
N LYS A 156 -19.87 7.11 11.27
CA LYS A 156 -20.39 7.07 12.65
C LYS A 156 -21.91 7.31 12.68
N TYR A 157 -22.63 6.48 13.42
CA TYR A 157 -24.08 6.63 13.63
C TYR A 157 -24.33 7.27 14.99
N TYR A 158 -24.43 8.59 15.04
CA TYR A 158 -24.86 9.35 16.23
C TYR A 158 -26.17 10.11 15.96
N PRO A 159 -27.07 10.23 16.94
CA PRO A 159 -28.27 11.03 16.80
C PRO A 159 -27.95 12.54 16.75
N GLY A 160 -28.50 13.24 15.75
CA GLY A 160 -28.61 14.72 15.77
C GLY A 160 -27.48 15.54 15.14
N TYR A 161 -26.57 14.97 14.35
CA TYR A 161 -25.46 15.76 13.81
C TYR A 161 -25.77 16.45 12.48
N VAL A 162 -25.83 17.78 12.55
CA VAL A 162 -25.71 18.74 11.43
C VAL A 162 -24.77 19.83 11.94
N VAL A 163 -23.52 19.85 11.46
CA VAL A 163 -22.75 21.02 10.96
C VAL A 163 -21.24 20.66 10.90
N GLY A 164 -20.67 20.58 9.68
CA GLY A 164 -19.22 20.74 9.43
C GLY A 164 -18.31 19.50 9.41
N GLU A 165 -18.81 18.26 9.32
CA GLU A 165 -18.05 17.09 9.82
C GLU A 165 -17.31 16.20 8.81
N ASN A 166 -16.15 15.71 9.25
CA ASN A 166 -15.41 14.53 8.74
C ASN A 166 -16.11 13.18 9.04
N TYR A 167 -17.38 13.23 9.46
CA TYR A 167 -18.19 12.09 9.87
C TYR A 167 -19.42 11.95 8.97
N LEU A 168 -19.63 10.73 8.47
CA LEU A 168 -20.85 10.39 7.73
C LEU A 168 -21.93 9.91 8.72
N SER A 169 -22.88 10.80 9.03
CA SER A 169 -24.03 10.57 9.93
C SER A 169 -25.16 9.75 9.30
N SER A 170 -26.12 9.34 10.14
CA SER A 170 -27.16 8.28 10.04
C SER A 170 -28.15 8.25 8.86
N PHE A 171 -27.75 8.73 7.69
CA PHE A 171 -28.44 8.48 6.41
C PHE A 171 -27.64 7.47 5.60
N LYS A 172 -28.31 6.61 4.83
CA LYS A 172 -27.66 5.54 4.06
C LYS A 172 -26.56 6.15 3.21
N LEU A 173 -25.33 5.66 3.38
CA LEU A 173 -24.12 6.15 2.70
C LEU A 173 -24.40 6.52 1.23
N TYR A 174 -25.06 5.61 0.52
CA TYR A 174 -25.41 5.75 -0.90
C TYR A 174 -26.61 6.66 -1.19
N GLU A 175 -27.59 6.78 -0.29
CA GLU A 175 -28.70 7.74 -0.45
C GLU A 175 -28.22 9.18 -0.25
N ARG A 176 -27.28 9.40 0.67
CA ARG A 176 -26.65 10.71 0.90
C ARG A 176 -25.80 11.16 -0.29
N PHE A 177 -25.21 10.22 -1.04
CA PHE A 177 -24.38 10.49 -2.20
C PHE A 177 -25.10 10.31 -3.55
N GLY A 178 -26.41 10.06 -3.56
CA GLY A 178 -27.23 10.08 -4.78
C GLY A 178 -27.13 8.81 -5.66
N VAL A 179 -26.67 7.69 -5.13
CA VAL A 179 -26.38 6.45 -5.90
C VAL A 179 -27.62 5.56 -6.11
N GLY A 180 -28.77 5.92 -5.55
CA GLY A 180 -30.01 5.12 -5.65
C GLY A 180 -30.02 3.86 -4.78
N PHE A 181 -31.13 3.12 -4.82
CA PHE A 181 -31.32 1.91 -3.99
C PHE A 181 -30.82 0.66 -4.74
N VAL A 182 -29.53 0.39 -4.65
CA VAL A 182 -28.91 -0.84 -5.17
C VAL A 182 -28.49 -1.70 -3.97
N THR A 183 -28.87 -2.98 -3.95
CA THR A 183 -28.53 -3.90 -2.84
C THR A 183 -27.30 -4.77 -3.13
N GLY A 184 -26.89 -4.90 -4.40
CA GLY A 184 -25.68 -5.58 -4.82
C GLY A 184 -24.93 -4.78 -5.89
N MET A 185 -23.62 -4.56 -5.70
CA MET A 185 -22.76 -3.81 -6.62
C MET A 185 -21.47 -4.56 -6.87
N THR A 186 -20.89 -4.50 -8.08
CA THR A 186 -19.58 -5.14 -8.30
C THR A 186 -18.52 -4.51 -7.38
N ALA A 187 -17.54 -5.31 -6.94
CA ALA A 187 -16.52 -4.83 -6.02
C ALA A 187 -15.73 -3.64 -6.60
N GLY A 188 -15.45 -3.66 -7.90
CA GLY A 188 -14.83 -2.54 -8.59
C GLY A 188 -15.68 -1.27 -8.55
N ALA A 189 -16.97 -1.36 -8.89
CA ALA A 189 -17.87 -0.21 -8.85
C ALA A 189 -18.05 0.34 -7.43
N PHE A 190 -18.06 -0.53 -6.40
CA PHE A 190 -18.12 -0.14 -5.00
C PHE A 190 -16.94 0.77 -4.61
N VAL A 191 -15.71 0.38 -4.95
CA VAL A 191 -14.52 1.20 -4.68
C VAL A 191 -14.57 2.53 -5.45
N GLN A 192 -14.96 2.48 -6.73
CA GLN A 192 -15.07 3.69 -7.56
C GLN A 192 -16.06 4.69 -6.98
N GLU A 193 -17.22 4.22 -6.51
CA GLU A 193 -18.27 5.06 -5.96
C GLU A 193 -17.84 5.72 -4.65
N VAL A 194 -17.20 4.97 -3.75
CA VAL A 194 -16.66 5.54 -2.50
C VAL A 194 -15.56 6.56 -2.80
N VAL A 195 -14.68 6.33 -3.77
CA VAL A 195 -13.65 7.31 -4.13
C VAL A 195 -14.26 8.57 -4.75
N ASN A 196 -15.15 8.42 -5.73
CA ASN A 196 -15.68 9.53 -6.51
C ASN A 196 -16.70 10.37 -5.75
N SER A 197 -17.55 9.75 -4.95
CA SER A 197 -18.66 10.45 -4.32
C SER A 197 -18.37 10.88 -2.88
N LEU A 198 -17.35 10.29 -2.25
CA LEU A 198 -16.96 10.64 -0.89
C LEU A 198 -15.56 11.25 -0.80
N LEU A 199 -14.52 10.56 -1.28
CA LEU A 199 -13.13 11.00 -1.06
C LEU A 199 -12.77 12.21 -1.92
N ASN A 200 -13.12 12.20 -3.20
CA ASN A 200 -12.77 13.29 -4.13
C ASN A 200 -13.45 14.62 -3.77
N PRO A 201 -14.75 14.67 -3.40
CA PRO A 201 -15.37 15.91 -2.94
C PRO A 201 -14.72 16.47 -1.67
N PHE A 202 -14.35 15.58 -0.73
CA PHE A 202 -13.65 15.99 0.49
C PHE A 202 -12.24 16.52 0.20
N LEU A 203 -11.47 15.82 -0.64
CA LEU A 203 -10.16 16.31 -1.07
C LEU A 203 -10.28 17.68 -1.76
N ASN A 204 -11.23 17.82 -2.67
CA ASN A 204 -11.44 19.08 -3.38
C ASN A 204 -11.82 20.24 -2.44
N SER A 205 -12.52 19.97 -1.33
CA SER A 205 -12.83 21.02 -0.33
C SER A 205 -11.65 21.40 0.57
N LEU A 206 -10.67 20.50 0.74
CA LEU A 206 -9.44 20.77 1.47
C LEU A 206 -8.43 21.61 0.66
N MET A 207 -8.47 21.48 -0.67
CA MET A 207 -7.53 22.17 -1.55
C MET A 207 -7.97 23.62 -1.76
N PRO A 208 -7.06 24.61 -1.65
CA PRO A 208 -7.43 25.99 -1.93
C PRO A 208 -7.82 26.18 -3.40
N GLN A 209 -8.63 27.21 -3.68
CA GLN A 209 -9.06 27.53 -5.04
C GLN A 209 -7.85 27.73 -5.96
N ASN A 210 -7.89 27.15 -7.18
CA ASN A 210 -6.79 27.16 -8.15
C ASN A 210 -5.49 26.50 -7.66
N SER A 211 -5.57 25.56 -6.70
CA SER A 211 -4.39 24.80 -6.28
C SER A 211 -3.75 24.07 -7.47
N PRO A 212 -2.42 24.10 -7.63
CA PRO A 212 -1.72 23.33 -8.66
C PRO A 212 -1.61 21.83 -8.32
N ASN A 213 -2.06 21.43 -7.11
CA ASN A 213 -1.94 20.08 -6.60
C ASN A 213 -3.15 19.22 -6.99
N PRO A 214 -3.04 17.88 -6.94
CA PRO A 214 -4.17 16.99 -7.26
C PRO A 214 -5.38 17.26 -6.36
N THR A 215 -6.52 17.54 -6.98
CA THR A 215 -7.82 17.72 -6.30
C THR A 215 -8.72 16.48 -6.35
N ALA A 216 -8.26 15.43 -7.03
CA ALA A 216 -8.94 14.14 -7.13
C ALA A 216 -7.94 12.99 -7.14
N ILE A 217 -8.33 11.89 -6.50
CA ILE A 217 -7.69 10.58 -6.60
C ILE A 217 -8.27 9.88 -7.83
N LYS A 218 -7.38 9.48 -8.75
CA LYS A 218 -7.70 8.72 -9.95
C LYS A 218 -7.88 7.24 -9.60
N LEU A 219 -8.55 6.48 -10.46
CA LEU A 219 -8.88 5.07 -10.21
C LEU A 219 -8.07 4.16 -11.14
N ASP A 220 -7.49 3.11 -10.57
CA ASP A 220 -6.86 1.99 -11.29
C ASP A 220 -7.42 0.68 -10.69
N VAL A 221 -8.58 0.27 -11.21
CA VAL A 221 -9.38 -0.82 -10.66
C VAL A 221 -9.37 -1.98 -11.65
N SER A 222 -8.78 -3.11 -11.25
CA SER A 222 -8.68 -4.32 -12.07
C SER A 222 -9.37 -5.55 -11.50
N VAL A 223 -9.93 -5.47 -10.28
CA VAL A 223 -10.79 -6.52 -9.74
C VAL A 223 -12.05 -6.62 -10.59
N ALA A 224 -12.14 -7.68 -11.40
CA ALA A 224 -13.21 -7.87 -12.38
C ALA A 224 -14.42 -8.63 -11.80
N ASN A 225 -14.20 -9.38 -10.71
CA ASN A 225 -15.19 -10.29 -10.15
C ASN A 225 -15.53 -9.94 -8.70
N GLY A 226 -16.70 -10.38 -8.25
CA GLY A 226 -17.17 -10.22 -6.88
C GLY A 226 -18.24 -9.14 -6.74
N VAL A 227 -19.24 -9.42 -5.92
CA VAL A 227 -20.36 -8.51 -5.62
C VAL A 227 -20.36 -8.15 -4.13
N VAL A 228 -20.48 -6.87 -3.83
CA VAL A 228 -20.61 -6.31 -2.49
C VAL A 228 -22.08 -6.11 -2.12
N ASP A 229 -22.44 -6.55 -0.91
CA ASP A 229 -23.70 -6.21 -0.24
C ASP A 229 -23.68 -4.74 0.21
N VAL A 230 -24.27 -3.88 -0.61
CA VAL A 230 -24.33 -2.43 -0.36
C VAL A 230 -25.19 -2.10 0.86
N GLY A 231 -26.26 -2.87 1.11
CA GLY A 231 -27.09 -2.70 2.31
C GLY A 231 -26.31 -3.00 3.59
N GLY A 232 -25.40 -3.97 3.51
CA GLY A 232 -24.43 -4.27 4.55
C GLY A 232 -23.41 -3.17 4.81
N ALA A 233 -22.82 -2.65 3.74
CA ALA A 233 -21.83 -1.58 3.81
C ALA A 233 -22.37 -0.31 4.47
N GLN A 234 -23.66 -0.04 4.30
CA GLN A 234 -24.35 1.10 4.92
C GLN A 234 -24.54 0.99 6.43
N ASN A 235 -24.22 -0.14 7.06
CA ASN A 235 -24.30 -0.33 8.51
C ASN A 235 -22.91 -0.42 9.17
N GLN A 236 -21.83 -0.26 8.40
CA GLN A 236 -20.48 -0.34 8.92
C GLN A 236 -19.98 1.00 9.45
N GLN A 237 -19.48 0.99 10.69
CA GLN A 237 -18.75 2.11 11.28
C GLN A 237 -17.24 1.90 11.17
N GLY A 238 -16.48 2.99 11.24
CA GLY A 238 -15.02 2.94 11.20
C GLY A 238 -14.44 3.88 10.15
N THR A 239 -13.22 3.60 9.71
CA THR A 239 -12.55 4.41 8.69
C THR A 239 -12.98 4.00 7.28
N ILE A 240 -12.82 4.89 6.30
CA ILE A 240 -13.08 4.56 4.89
C ILE A 240 -12.15 3.44 4.42
N HIS A 241 -10.89 3.43 4.85
CA HIS A 241 -10.01 2.29 4.56
C HIS A 241 -10.58 0.97 5.12
N GLY A 242 -11.11 0.98 6.35
CA GLY A 242 -11.72 -0.21 6.96
C GLY A 242 -12.93 -0.71 6.18
N LEU A 243 -13.79 0.21 5.73
CA LEU A 243 -14.94 -0.12 4.86
C LEU A 243 -14.46 -0.76 3.54
N LEU A 244 -13.55 -0.09 2.84
CA LEU A 244 -13.03 -0.55 1.55
C LEU A 244 -12.27 -1.87 1.67
N SER A 245 -11.49 -2.04 2.73
CA SER A 245 -10.71 -3.26 2.95
C SER A 245 -11.59 -4.45 3.25
N TYR A 246 -12.59 -4.25 4.11
CA TYR A 246 -13.50 -5.31 4.52
C TYR A 246 -14.36 -5.79 3.35
N PHE A 247 -15.10 -4.89 2.68
CA PHE A 247 -15.95 -5.28 1.54
C PHE A 247 -15.16 -5.54 0.25
N GLY A 248 -13.96 -4.99 0.14
CA GLY A 248 -13.04 -5.24 -0.95
C GLY A 248 -12.22 -6.52 -0.80
N ASP A 249 -12.41 -7.32 0.25
CA ASP A 249 -11.63 -8.55 0.49
C ASP A 249 -10.10 -8.32 0.43
N VAL A 250 -9.68 -7.15 0.92
CA VAL A 250 -8.28 -6.70 0.88
C VAL A 250 -7.46 -7.47 1.92
N GLY A 251 -6.27 -7.93 1.51
CA GLY A 251 -5.37 -8.75 2.31
C GLY A 251 -5.25 -10.15 1.71
N ILE A 252 -6.29 -10.97 1.91
CA ILE A 252 -6.28 -12.39 1.48
C ILE A 252 -6.39 -12.49 -0.04
N PHE A 253 -7.28 -11.71 -0.66
CA PHE A 253 -7.61 -11.85 -2.08
C PHE A 253 -7.14 -10.67 -2.92
N ASN A 254 -7.35 -9.45 -2.42
CA ASN A 254 -7.07 -8.23 -3.16
C ASN A 254 -6.07 -7.32 -2.43
N GLU A 255 -5.51 -6.37 -3.17
CA GLU A 255 -4.71 -5.26 -2.66
C GLU A 255 -5.45 -3.95 -2.92
N LEU A 256 -5.36 -3.03 -1.96
CA LEU A 256 -5.88 -1.68 -2.05
C LEU A 256 -4.83 -0.71 -1.51
N PHE A 257 -4.32 0.18 -2.36
CA PHE A 257 -3.28 1.14 -1.96
C PHE A 257 -3.29 2.37 -2.87
N LEU A 258 -2.57 3.42 -2.45
CA LEU A 258 -2.37 4.62 -3.25
C LEU A 258 -0.99 4.65 -3.91
N GLU A 259 -0.98 4.90 -5.21
CA GLU A 259 0.25 5.05 -6.00
C GLU A 259 0.37 6.48 -6.54
N ASP A 260 1.54 7.08 -6.31
CA ASP A 260 1.91 8.36 -6.91
C ASP A 260 2.45 8.15 -8.33
N ARG A 261 1.80 8.81 -9.30
CA ARG A 261 2.23 8.90 -10.70
C ARG A 261 2.38 10.37 -11.08
N GLU A 262 3.10 10.69 -12.15
CA GLU A 262 3.30 12.10 -12.55
C GLU A 262 1.95 12.83 -12.73
N GLU A 263 0.98 12.14 -13.33
CA GLU A 263 -0.37 12.65 -13.61
C GLU A 263 -1.32 12.78 -12.41
N GLY A 264 -0.91 12.33 -11.22
CA GLY A 264 -1.74 12.39 -10.02
C GLY A 264 -1.58 11.16 -9.14
N VAL A 265 -2.45 11.04 -8.14
CA VAL A 265 -2.47 9.91 -7.22
C VAL A 265 -3.57 8.94 -7.62
N TYR A 266 -3.24 7.65 -7.67
CA TYR A 266 -4.12 6.58 -8.12
C TYR A 266 -4.49 5.67 -6.96
N CYS A 267 -5.78 5.44 -6.77
CA CYS A 267 -6.31 4.34 -5.96
C CYS A 267 -6.23 3.06 -6.79
N VAL A 268 -5.30 2.18 -6.42
CA VAL A 268 -5.10 0.89 -7.05
C VAL A 268 -5.88 -0.16 -6.28
N TYR A 269 -6.85 -0.80 -6.94
CA TYR A 269 -7.60 -1.94 -6.38
C TYR A 269 -7.52 -3.12 -7.35
N ARG A 270 -6.77 -4.15 -6.95
CA ARG A 270 -6.40 -5.28 -7.83
C ARG A 270 -6.36 -6.61 -7.08
N PRO A 271 -6.52 -7.75 -7.75
CA PRO A 271 -6.25 -9.05 -7.14
C PRO A 271 -4.76 -9.19 -6.78
N ASN A 272 -4.46 -9.93 -5.69
CA ASN A 272 -3.09 -10.23 -5.27
C ASN A 272 -2.28 -10.85 -6.45
N PRO A 273 -1.14 -10.25 -6.87
CA PRO A 273 -0.33 -10.72 -7.99
C PRO A 273 0.57 -11.92 -7.62
N PHE A 274 0.09 -12.79 -6.74
CA PHE A 274 0.86 -13.91 -6.25
C PHE A 274 1.11 -14.94 -7.33
N LYS A 275 2.34 -15.46 -7.33
CA LYS A 275 2.78 -16.55 -8.18
C LYS A 275 2.96 -17.82 -7.36
N ASP A 276 2.70 -18.97 -8.00
CA ASP A 276 3.06 -20.28 -7.48
C ASP A 276 4.59 -20.49 -7.56
N ILE A 277 5.09 -21.61 -7.04
CA ILE A 277 6.52 -21.96 -7.07
C ILE A 277 7.07 -22.15 -8.50
N ASN A 278 6.20 -22.34 -9.50
CA ASN A 278 6.57 -22.47 -10.91
C ASN A 278 6.57 -21.12 -11.64
N GLY A 279 6.10 -20.05 -11.00
CA GLY A 279 6.01 -18.71 -11.56
C GLY A 279 4.68 -18.39 -12.26
N ASN A 280 3.68 -19.27 -12.19
CA ASN A 280 2.35 -19.02 -12.73
C ASN A 280 1.55 -18.13 -11.78
N VAL A 281 0.76 -17.22 -12.33
CA VAL A 281 -0.14 -16.37 -11.54
C VAL A 281 -1.26 -17.23 -10.94
N ILE A 282 -1.54 -17.05 -9.65
CA ILE A 282 -2.54 -17.85 -8.91
C ILE A 282 -3.97 -17.40 -9.23
N GLN A 283 -4.20 -16.09 -9.30
CA GLN A 283 -5.51 -15.51 -9.63
C GLN A 283 -5.56 -15.14 -11.12
N PRO A 284 -6.54 -15.62 -11.92
CA PRO A 284 -6.58 -15.36 -13.36
C PRO A 284 -6.69 -13.88 -13.75
N ASP A 285 -7.33 -13.07 -12.91
CA ASP A 285 -7.52 -11.62 -13.10
C ASP A 285 -6.44 -10.77 -12.44
N ALA A 286 -5.46 -11.39 -11.76
CA ALA A 286 -4.32 -10.66 -11.21
C ALA A 286 -3.36 -10.19 -12.32
N PRO A 287 -2.74 -9.01 -12.17
CA PRO A 287 -1.76 -8.56 -13.13
C PRO A 287 -0.51 -9.46 -13.11
N ASN A 288 -0.05 -9.88 -14.29
CA ASN A 288 1.21 -10.61 -14.42
C ASN A 288 2.39 -9.63 -14.41
N LEU A 289 2.89 -9.34 -13.22
CA LEU A 289 3.98 -8.40 -13.03
C LEU A 289 5.33 -8.99 -13.47
N THR A 290 6.02 -8.26 -14.34
CA THR A 290 7.40 -8.56 -14.75
C THR A 290 8.37 -8.16 -13.63
N PRO A 291 9.27 -9.06 -13.19
CA PRO A 291 10.26 -8.73 -12.19
C PRO A 291 11.23 -7.63 -12.65
N ILE A 292 11.58 -6.74 -11.73
CA ILE A 292 12.63 -5.73 -11.90
C ILE A 292 13.96 -6.36 -11.48
N ASP A 293 14.93 -6.34 -12.37
CA ASP A 293 16.25 -6.92 -12.10
C ASP A 293 17.09 -6.00 -11.20
N ILE A 294 17.68 -6.60 -10.17
CA ILE A 294 18.63 -5.95 -9.26
C ILE A 294 19.94 -6.74 -9.33
N ASP A 295 20.99 -6.05 -9.74
CA ASP A 295 22.35 -6.59 -9.82
C ASP A 295 22.91 -6.81 -8.39
N ALA A 296 23.71 -7.86 -8.21
CA ALA A 296 24.39 -8.17 -6.96
C ALA A 296 25.16 -6.98 -6.38
N LYS A 297 25.79 -6.15 -7.22
CA LYS A 297 26.56 -4.96 -6.79
C LYS A 297 25.71 -3.87 -6.13
N ASP A 298 24.41 -3.86 -6.43
CA ASP A 298 23.46 -2.88 -5.89
C ASP A 298 22.80 -3.40 -4.61
N VAL A 299 23.01 -4.67 -4.24
CA VAL A 299 22.54 -5.27 -2.99
C VAL A 299 23.55 -5.04 -1.88
N ILE A 300 23.16 -4.25 -0.87
CA ILE A 300 23.98 -3.94 0.32
C ILE A 300 23.81 -5.01 1.39
N ALA A 301 22.58 -5.46 1.62
CA ALA A 301 22.27 -6.52 2.57
C ALA A 301 21.04 -7.31 2.11
N LEU A 302 21.03 -8.62 2.37
CA LEU A 302 19.87 -9.48 2.15
C LEU A 302 19.69 -10.38 3.37
N ASN A 303 18.57 -10.21 4.07
CA ASN A 303 18.20 -11.00 5.23
C ASN A 303 16.88 -11.69 4.92
N VAL A 304 16.93 -12.97 4.57
CA VAL A 304 15.76 -13.76 4.21
C VAL A 304 15.71 -15.03 5.04
N SER A 305 14.50 -15.49 5.33
CA SER A 305 14.23 -16.65 6.17
C SER A 305 13.07 -17.47 5.61
N ARG A 306 13.02 -18.74 6.01
CA ARG A 306 11.87 -19.64 5.82
C ARG A 306 11.44 -20.17 7.17
N SER A 307 10.15 -20.41 7.33
CA SER A 307 9.57 -20.87 8.58
C SER A 307 8.35 -21.72 8.28
N ASP A 308 7.97 -22.58 9.22
CA ASP A 308 6.72 -23.34 9.18
C ASP A 308 5.52 -22.53 9.71
N GLU A 309 5.73 -21.35 10.29
CA GLU A 309 4.71 -20.52 10.98
C GLU A 309 3.40 -20.35 10.19
N ASN A 310 3.49 -20.19 8.86
CA ASN A 310 2.33 -19.98 7.97
C ASN A 310 1.99 -21.22 7.12
N THR A 311 2.34 -22.41 7.60
CA THR A 311 1.98 -23.67 6.94
C THR A 311 0.59 -24.12 7.40
N SER A 312 -0.29 -24.42 6.46
CA SER A 312 -1.63 -24.94 6.73
C SER A 312 -1.94 -26.08 5.78
N ASN A 313 -2.73 -27.04 6.24
CA ASN A 313 -3.11 -28.21 5.46
C ASN A 313 -4.60 -28.52 5.51
N TYR A 314 -5.37 -27.82 6.33
CA TYR A 314 -6.83 -27.85 6.25
C TYR A 314 -7.35 -26.45 5.97
N TYR A 315 -8.14 -26.29 4.91
CA TYR A 315 -8.56 -24.98 4.39
C TYR A 315 -10.07 -24.86 4.39
N TRP A 316 -10.57 -23.77 4.96
CA TRP A 316 -11.97 -23.45 4.95
C TRP A 316 -12.18 -21.97 4.60
N THR A 317 -13.13 -21.70 3.70
CA THR A 317 -13.53 -20.35 3.31
C THR A 317 -15.04 -20.22 3.43
N ARG A 318 -15.52 -19.14 4.04
CA ARG A 318 -16.95 -18.86 4.24
C ARG A 318 -17.36 -17.53 3.63
N ALA A 319 -18.66 -17.33 3.45
CA ALA A 319 -19.25 -16.06 3.04
C ALA A 319 -20.42 -15.68 3.97
N PRO A 320 -20.17 -15.35 5.25
CA PRO A 320 -21.21 -15.27 6.28
C PRO A 320 -22.38 -14.35 5.94
N ARG A 321 -22.12 -13.22 5.26
CA ARG A 321 -23.18 -12.28 4.85
C ARG A 321 -24.19 -12.89 3.87
N PHE A 322 -23.72 -13.79 3.02
CA PHE A 322 -24.53 -14.46 2.01
C PHE A 322 -25.20 -15.74 2.56
N GLU A 323 -24.67 -16.30 3.65
CA GLU A 323 -25.28 -17.42 4.39
C GLU A 323 -26.59 -17.01 5.11
N LEU A 324 -26.82 -15.71 5.35
CA LEU A 324 -28.07 -15.24 5.97
C LEU A 324 -29.29 -15.32 5.05
N VAL A 325 -29.06 -15.38 3.73
CA VAL A 325 -30.13 -15.29 2.72
C VAL A 325 -30.26 -16.57 1.87
N ASP A 326 -29.42 -17.57 2.13
CA ASP A 326 -29.41 -18.87 1.45
C ASP A 326 -28.71 -19.94 2.32
N ASP A 327 -29.07 -21.22 2.15
CA ASP A 327 -28.52 -22.36 2.93
C ASP A 327 -27.16 -22.87 2.41
N ILE A 328 -26.33 -21.98 1.87
CA ILE A 328 -25.05 -22.27 1.20
C ILE A 328 -24.11 -23.09 2.09
N PHE A 329 -24.02 -22.76 3.38
CA PHE A 329 -23.17 -23.45 4.33
C PHE A 329 -23.54 -24.94 4.44
N SER A 330 -24.83 -25.24 4.62
CA SER A 330 -25.33 -26.61 4.67
C SER A 330 -25.05 -27.37 3.37
N ARG A 331 -25.18 -26.71 2.21
CA ARG A 331 -24.85 -27.31 0.91
C ARG A 331 -23.35 -27.58 0.75
N GLN A 332 -22.47 -26.71 1.26
CA GLN A 332 -21.02 -26.93 1.23
C GLN A 332 -20.59 -28.12 2.10
N PHE A 333 -21.22 -28.31 3.26
CA PHE A 333 -20.98 -29.50 4.10
C PHE A 333 -21.57 -30.78 3.49
N ALA A 334 -22.71 -30.68 2.78
CA ALA A 334 -23.34 -31.82 2.10
C ALA A 334 -22.62 -32.23 0.81
N VAL A 335 -21.97 -31.28 0.11
CA VAL A 335 -21.12 -31.53 -1.05
C VAL A 335 -19.72 -31.93 -0.55
N GLY A 336 -19.56 -33.19 -0.17
CA GLY A 336 -18.27 -33.80 0.20
C GLY A 336 -17.30 -33.95 -0.99
N ALA A 337 -17.11 -32.92 -1.81
CA ALA A 337 -16.45 -33.04 -3.11
C ALA A 337 -15.56 -31.83 -3.42
N ASP A 338 -14.43 -31.75 -2.73
CA ASP A 338 -13.11 -31.45 -3.32
C ASP A 338 -12.02 -31.61 -2.24
N PRO A 339 -11.56 -32.85 -1.95
CA PRO A 339 -10.52 -33.06 -0.95
C PRO A 339 -9.27 -32.22 -1.26
N ALA A 340 -8.96 -31.95 -2.53
CA ALA A 340 -7.75 -31.22 -2.92
C ALA A 340 -7.76 -29.72 -2.57
N SER A 341 -8.94 -29.10 -2.39
CA SER A 341 -9.05 -27.70 -1.93
C SER A 341 -9.44 -27.55 -0.46
N VAL A 342 -9.64 -28.65 0.27
CA VAL A 342 -10.00 -28.65 1.70
C VAL A 342 -8.91 -29.30 2.54
N ASP A 343 -8.37 -30.44 2.11
CA ASP A 343 -7.39 -31.24 2.84
C ASP A 343 -6.12 -31.49 2.01
N LEU A 344 -5.03 -30.87 2.45
CA LEU A 344 -3.68 -31.02 1.94
C LEU A 344 -2.76 -31.73 2.94
N GLY A 345 -3.31 -32.55 3.83
CA GLY A 345 -2.56 -33.34 4.81
C GLY A 345 -1.57 -34.32 4.18
N GLN A 346 -1.76 -34.67 2.90
CA GLN A 346 -0.83 -35.51 2.12
C GLN A 346 0.06 -34.71 1.15
N TYR A 347 -0.14 -33.41 1.01
CA TYR A 347 0.68 -32.59 0.12
C TYR A 347 2.06 -32.37 0.71
N ALA A 348 3.12 -32.69 -0.03
CA ALA A 348 4.49 -32.76 0.52
C ALA A 348 4.95 -31.52 1.31
N ASN A 349 4.57 -30.32 0.87
CA ASN A 349 5.01 -29.06 1.49
C ASN A 349 4.14 -28.63 2.68
N SER A 350 3.01 -29.31 2.92
CA SER A 350 2.12 -29.06 4.05
C SER A 350 1.69 -30.35 4.78
N ALA A 351 2.41 -31.46 4.55
CA ALA A 351 1.93 -32.77 4.98
C ALA A 351 1.81 -32.85 6.51
N GLU A 352 0.73 -33.47 6.98
CA GLU A 352 0.42 -33.62 8.40
C GLU A 352 1.55 -34.35 9.15
N GLN A 353 2.17 -35.34 8.51
CA GLN A 353 3.30 -36.09 9.08
C GLN A 353 4.51 -35.20 9.45
N PHE A 354 4.65 -34.02 8.83
CA PHE A 354 5.76 -33.10 9.08
C PHE A 354 5.36 -31.90 9.93
N TYR A 355 4.12 -31.40 9.78
CA TYR A 355 3.70 -30.13 10.38
C TYR A 355 2.50 -30.25 11.35
N GLY A 356 1.92 -31.44 11.48
CA GLY A 356 0.67 -31.68 12.21
C GLY A 356 -0.56 -31.11 11.47
N VAL A 357 -1.75 -31.30 12.03
CA VAL A 357 -2.99 -30.72 11.48
C VAL A 357 -3.02 -29.22 11.79
N ARG A 358 -3.10 -28.40 10.74
CA ARG A 358 -3.11 -26.94 10.82
C ARG A 358 -4.22 -26.37 9.95
N VAL A 359 -5.23 -25.82 10.61
CA VAL A 359 -6.42 -25.25 9.98
C VAL A 359 -6.19 -23.79 9.64
N LEU A 360 -6.58 -23.38 8.43
CA LEU A 360 -6.71 -22.00 8.01
C LEU A 360 -8.16 -21.71 7.62
N GLU A 361 -8.82 -20.88 8.42
CA GLU A 361 -10.16 -20.38 8.16
C GLU A 361 -10.10 -18.96 7.60
N THR A 362 -10.90 -18.70 6.57
CA THR A 362 -10.95 -17.41 5.88
C THR A 362 -12.39 -17.04 5.57
N GLU A 363 -12.63 -15.76 5.37
CA GLU A 363 -13.94 -15.25 5.00
C GLU A 363 -13.83 -14.35 3.76
N THR A 364 -14.82 -14.42 2.88
CA THR A 364 -15.05 -13.45 1.82
C THR A 364 -16.31 -12.64 2.16
N GLN A 365 -16.21 -11.32 2.01
CA GLN A 365 -17.32 -10.38 2.17
C GLN A 365 -18.01 -10.09 0.82
N GLN A 366 -17.54 -10.74 -0.25
CA GLN A 366 -18.09 -10.64 -1.59
C GLN A 366 -18.87 -11.90 -1.98
N GLY A 367 -19.80 -11.72 -2.90
CA GLY A 367 -20.58 -12.78 -3.52
C GLY A 367 -20.18 -13.04 -4.97
N GLY A 368 -20.72 -14.12 -5.55
CA GLY A 368 -20.52 -14.47 -6.95
C GLY A 368 -21.08 -13.40 -7.90
N ASN A 369 -20.58 -13.38 -9.14
CA ASN A 369 -20.91 -12.36 -10.13
C ASN A 369 -22.40 -12.30 -10.51
N ASP A 370 -23.13 -13.41 -10.36
CA ASP A 370 -24.55 -13.48 -10.71
C ASP A 370 -25.47 -12.99 -9.57
N VAL A 371 -24.89 -12.58 -8.44
CA VAL A 371 -25.67 -12.02 -7.33
C VAL A 371 -26.09 -10.59 -7.67
N THR A 372 -27.38 -10.40 -7.96
CA THR A 372 -27.93 -9.08 -8.31
C THR A 372 -28.66 -8.40 -7.14
N THR A 373 -28.99 -9.16 -6.08
CA THR A 373 -29.70 -8.66 -4.90
C THR A 373 -29.46 -9.49 -3.65
N MET A 374 -29.46 -8.81 -2.51
CA MET A 374 -29.40 -9.40 -1.16
C MET A 374 -30.79 -9.67 -0.56
N SER A 375 -31.86 -9.47 -1.32
CA SER A 375 -33.21 -9.74 -0.82
C SER A 375 -33.48 -11.24 -0.68
N SER A 376 -34.10 -11.64 0.43
CA SER A 376 -34.67 -12.98 0.64
C SER A 376 -35.99 -13.14 -0.13
N GLY A 377 -36.44 -14.39 -0.32
CA GLY A 377 -37.75 -14.68 -0.91
C GLY A 377 -37.82 -14.53 -2.44
N GLN A 378 -36.69 -14.68 -3.13
CA GLN A 378 -36.66 -14.68 -4.60
C GLN A 378 -37.39 -15.91 -5.17
N PRO A 379 -37.90 -15.83 -6.42
CA PRO A 379 -38.41 -17.00 -7.12
C PRO A 379 -37.40 -18.16 -7.10
N ALA A 380 -37.88 -19.40 -6.97
CA ALA A 380 -37.04 -20.58 -6.77
C ALA A 380 -35.91 -20.73 -7.81
N ALA A 381 -36.17 -20.41 -9.08
CA ALA A 381 -35.15 -20.44 -10.13
C ALA A 381 -34.03 -19.42 -9.90
N GLN A 382 -34.38 -18.20 -9.46
CA GLN A 382 -33.41 -17.15 -9.16
C GLN A 382 -32.61 -17.48 -7.90
N GLN A 383 -33.25 -18.04 -6.87
CA GLN A 383 -32.57 -18.53 -5.67
C GLN A 383 -31.57 -19.65 -6.01
N THR A 384 -31.95 -20.58 -6.90
CA THR A 384 -31.09 -21.70 -7.31
C THR A 384 -29.84 -21.19 -8.04
N ASN A 385 -30.00 -20.27 -8.98
CA ASN A 385 -28.89 -19.66 -9.71
C ASN A 385 -27.96 -18.88 -8.77
N ARG A 386 -28.53 -18.11 -7.84
CA ARG A 386 -27.75 -17.38 -6.82
C ARG A 386 -26.94 -18.33 -5.94
N GLY A 387 -27.58 -19.38 -5.42
CA GLY A 387 -26.91 -20.38 -4.58
C GLY A 387 -25.78 -21.10 -5.31
N ALA A 388 -25.97 -21.45 -6.60
CA ALA A 388 -24.91 -22.02 -7.43
C ALA A 388 -23.74 -21.05 -7.64
N SER A 389 -24.03 -19.79 -7.97
CA SER A 389 -23.01 -18.73 -8.14
C SER A 389 -22.21 -18.52 -6.86
N MET A 390 -22.88 -18.48 -5.70
CA MET A 390 -22.23 -18.34 -4.39
C MET A 390 -21.37 -19.55 -4.00
N MET A 391 -21.84 -20.77 -4.23
CA MET A 391 -21.03 -21.96 -3.98
C MET A 391 -19.76 -21.97 -4.85
N ASN A 392 -19.89 -21.64 -6.14
CA ASN A 392 -18.76 -21.53 -7.05
C ASN A 392 -17.77 -20.44 -6.61
N TRP A 393 -18.29 -19.30 -6.14
CA TRP A 393 -17.48 -18.21 -5.60
C TRP A 393 -16.66 -18.64 -4.40
N VAL A 394 -17.29 -19.26 -3.38
CA VAL A 394 -16.58 -19.71 -2.18
C VAL A 394 -15.56 -20.81 -2.52
N ASN A 395 -15.91 -21.75 -3.39
CA ASN A 395 -14.97 -22.77 -3.85
C ASN A 395 -13.75 -22.16 -4.58
N ASN A 396 -13.98 -21.16 -5.45
CA ASN A 396 -12.90 -20.44 -6.12
C ASN A 396 -12.01 -19.68 -5.13
N ARG A 397 -12.60 -18.97 -4.17
CA ARG A 397 -11.86 -18.27 -3.11
C ARG A 397 -11.04 -19.25 -2.27
N ARG A 398 -11.59 -20.40 -1.88
CA ARG A 398 -10.85 -21.45 -1.18
C ARG A 398 -9.67 -21.97 -2.00
N ALA A 399 -9.86 -22.24 -3.29
CA ALA A 399 -8.78 -22.68 -4.17
C ALA A 399 -7.64 -21.65 -4.28
N ILE A 400 -7.96 -20.35 -4.29
CA ILE A 400 -6.97 -19.26 -4.27
C ILE A 400 -6.19 -19.25 -2.95
N VAL A 401 -6.87 -19.42 -1.81
CA VAL A 401 -6.21 -19.49 -0.49
C VAL A 401 -5.27 -20.69 -0.44
N VAL A 402 -5.71 -21.87 -0.88
CA VAL A 402 -4.89 -23.08 -0.96
C VAL A 402 -3.65 -22.85 -1.82
N ALA A 403 -3.84 -22.38 -3.06
CA ALA A 403 -2.74 -22.15 -3.99
C ALA A 403 -1.74 -21.09 -3.48
N SER A 404 -2.22 -20.11 -2.72
CA SER A 404 -1.38 -19.07 -2.11
C SER A 404 -0.54 -19.59 -0.94
N ASN A 405 -1.01 -20.59 -0.19
CA ASN A 405 -0.42 -20.96 1.10
C ASN A 405 0.23 -22.36 1.15
N LYS A 406 -0.15 -23.30 0.28
CA LYS A 406 0.32 -24.70 0.32
C LYS A 406 1.85 -24.85 0.25
N ASP A 407 2.54 -23.85 -0.31
CA ASP A 407 4.00 -23.83 -0.52
C ASP A 407 4.75 -22.88 0.41
N ASN A 408 4.08 -22.30 1.42
CA ASN A 408 4.66 -21.25 2.27
C ASN A 408 5.98 -21.65 2.95
N VAL A 409 6.17 -22.94 3.28
CA VAL A 409 7.42 -23.44 3.89
C VAL A 409 8.64 -23.35 2.97
N LEU A 410 8.40 -23.31 1.65
CA LEU A 410 9.46 -23.18 0.64
C LEU A 410 9.76 -21.72 0.31
N LEU A 411 8.81 -20.83 0.54
CA LEU A 411 8.88 -19.42 0.18
C LEU A 411 9.59 -18.60 1.26
N GLU A 412 10.48 -17.72 0.82
CA GLU A 412 11.27 -16.87 1.70
C GLU A 412 10.56 -15.55 2.01
N ARG A 413 10.77 -15.03 3.23
CA ARG A 413 10.37 -13.69 3.64
C ARG A 413 11.52 -12.99 4.36
N GLY A 414 11.55 -11.67 4.31
CA GLY A 414 12.57 -10.88 4.99
C GLY A 414 12.74 -9.49 4.40
N ALA A 415 13.97 -9.00 4.37
CA ALA A 415 14.28 -7.68 3.85
C ALA A 415 15.58 -7.64 3.05
N ALA A 416 15.63 -6.76 2.06
CA ALA A 416 16.85 -6.42 1.33
C ALA A 416 17.13 -4.93 1.42
N ARG A 417 18.35 -4.55 1.77
CA ARG A 417 18.83 -3.17 1.62
C ARG A 417 19.60 -3.07 0.31
N ILE A 418 19.17 -2.17 -0.56
CA ILE A 418 19.74 -1.96 -1.89
C ILE A 418 20.10 -0.48 -2.07
N ARG A 419 20.96 -0.22 -3.06
CA ARG A 419 21.07 1.12 -3.66
C ARG A 419 19.73 1.46 -4.30
N ALA A 420 19.27 2.70 -4.12
CA ALA A 420 17.93 3.06 -4.53
C ALA A 420 17.74 2.95 -6.05
N SER A 421 16.58 2.43 -6.44
CA SER A 421 16.14 2.37 -7.83
C SER A 421 14.76 3.02 -7.96
N GLU A 422 14.60 3.94 -8.90
CA GLU A 422 13.35 4.66 -9.11
C GLU A 422 12.23 3.78 -9.67
N THR A 423 12.58 2.59 -10.19
CA THR A 423 11.62 1.65 -10.76
C THR A 423 11.00 0.73 -9.71
N VAL A 424 11.71 0.48 -8.61
CA VAL A 424 11.25 -0.42 -7.54
C VAL A 424 10.22 0.29 -6.67
N LYS A 425 9.00 -0.22 -6.68
CA LYS A 425 7.86 0.27 -5.88
C LYS A 425 7.22 -0.86 -5.07
N PRO A 426 6.50 -0.56 -3.98
CA PRO A 426 5.63 -1.54 -3.35
C PRO A 426 4.64 -2.12 -4.37
N GLY A 427 4.36 -3.40 -4.24
CA GLY A 427 3.49 -4.12 -5.16
C GLY A 427 4.15 -4.52 -6.47
N SER A 428 5.49 -4.57 -6.53
CA SER A 428 6.26 -5.07 -7.67
C SER A 428 6.99 -6.37 -7.31
N TYR A 429 7.45 -7.12 -8.32
CA TYR A 429 8.43 -8.19 -8.11
C TYR A 429 9.82 -7.67 -8.38
N VAL A 430 10.79 -8.11 -7.57
CA VAL A 430 12.22 -7.89 -7.83
C VAL A 430 12.90 -9.23 -8.04
N ARG A 431 13.85 -9.28 -8.97
CA ARG A 431 14.72 -10.43 -9.20
C ARG A 431 16.15 -10.02 -8.86
N ILE A 432 16.66 -10.58 -7.77
CA ILE A 432 18.05 -10.36 -7.37
C ILE A 432 18.91 -11.37 -8.13
N VAL A 433 19.86 -10.87 -8.92
CA VAL A 433 20.76 -11.67 -9.75
C VAL A 433 22.14 -11.68 -9.13
N ARG A 434 22.66 -12.88 -8.83
CA ARG A 434 24.00 -13.14 -8.27
C ARG A 434 24.72 -14.15 -9.13
N GLY A 435 25.49 -13.67 -10.10
CA GLY A 435 26.16 -14.53 -11.07
C GLY A 435 25.14 -15.23 -11.95
N SER A 436 25.19 -16.56 -12.03
CA SER A 436 24.17 -17.36 -12.74
C SER A 436 22.96 -17.71 -11.86
N PHE A 437 23.00 -17.41 -10.56
CA PHE A 437 21.89 -17.63 -9.65
C PHE A 437 20.96 -16.41 -9.62
N SER A 438 19.64 -16.63 -9.59
CA SER A 438 18.68 -15.56 -9.39
C SER A 438 17.49 -16.01 -8.56
N SER A 439 16.98 -15.08 -7.76
CA SER A 439 15.84 -15.29 -6.87
C SER A 439 14.87 -14.13 -7.00
N THR A 440 13.60 -14.45 -7.20
CA THR A 440 12.51 -13.49 -7.32
C THR A 440 11.76 -13.36 -5.99
N PHE A 441 11.40 -12.13 -5.62
CA PHE A 441 10.66 -11.77 -4.41
C PHE A 441 9.54 -10.79 -4.74
N TYR A 442 8.42 -10.90 -4.03
CA TYR A 442 7.37 -9.89 -4.04
C TYR A 442 7.69 -8.79 -3.03
N VAL A 443 7.65 -7.53 -3.45
CA VAL A 443 7.94 -6.37 -2.59
C VAL A 443 6.63 -5.83 -2.03
N VAL A 444 6.38 -6.06 -0.74
CA VAL A 444 5.16 -5.55 -0.09
C VAL A 444 5.31 -4.12 0.41
N GLY A 445 6.55 -3.68 0.68
CA GLY A 445 6.83 -2.33 1.14
C GLY A 445 8.25 -1.89 0.84
N VAL A 446 8.44 -0.58 0.78
CA VAL A 446 9.71 0.07 0.48
C VAL A 446 9.90 1.23 1.45
N ASP A 447 11.01 1.20 2.18
CA ASP A 447 11.50 2.31 2.99
C ASP A 447 12.68 2.94 2.25
N LEU A 448 12.58 4.22 1.91
CA LEU A 448 13.57 4.97 1.16
C LEU A 448 14.22 6.00 2.09
N ASP A 449 15.53 5.90 2.25
CA ASP A 449 16.34 6.75 3.11
C ASP A 449 17.30 7.59 2.27
N TYR A 450 17.17 8.92 2.35
CA TYR A 450 18.20 9.84 1.92
C TYR A 450 19.02 10.32 3.12
N ILE A 451 20.34 10.18 2.99
CA ILE A 451 21.31 10.68 3.96
C ILE A 451 22.34 11.54 3.21
N PRO A 452 22.50 12.83 3.56
CA PRO A 452 23.50 13.71 2.98
C PRO A 452 24.89 13.07 3.01
N TYR A 453 25.63 13.22 1.90
CA TYR A 453 26.98 12.68 1.70
C TYR A 453 27.12 11.16 1.71
N GLN A 454 26.08 10.39 2.05
CA GLN A 454 26.10 8.92 1.98
C GLN A 454 25.35 8.39 0.76
N GLY A 455 24.19 8.97 0.44
CA GLY A 455 23.43 8.62 -0.75
C GLY A 455 21.95 8.33 -0.48
N LEU A 456 21.34 7.61 -1.44
CA LEU A 456 19.94 7.20 -1.43
C LEU A 456 19.86 5.67 -1.37
N PHE A 457 19.13 5.15 -0.39
CA PHE A 457 19.00 3.72 -0.14
C PHE A 457 17.54 3.30 -0.08
N GLN A 458 17.26 2.07 -0.49
CA GLN A 458 15.95 1.44 -0.33
C GLN A 458 16.07 0.19 0.53
N THR A 459 15.18 0.04 1.49
CA THR A 459 14.96 -1.20 2.23
C THR A 459 13.65 -1.80 1.75
N LEU A 460 13.75 -2.93 1.06
CA LEU A 460 12.62 -3.67 0.53
C LEU A 460 12.12 -4.65 1.58
N LYS A 461 10.82 -4.65 1.86
CA LYS A 461 10.13 -5.69 2.62
C LYS A 461 9.68 -6.78 1.64
N LEU A 462 10.24 -7.98 1.79
CA LEU A 462 10.16 -9.07 0.82
C LEU A 462 9.28 -10.21 1.33
N GLU A 463 8.43 -10.72 0.45
CA GLU A 463 7.63 -11.92 0.64
C GLU A 463 7.75 -12.85 -0.57
N ARG A 464 7.30 -14.09 -0.41
CA ARG A 464 7.19 -15.09 -1.49
C ARG A 464 8.48 -15.29 -2.29
N GLY A 465 9.62 -15.24 -1.60
CA GLY A 465 10.94 -15.40 -2.19
C GLY A 465 11.18 -16.80 -2.70
N THR A 466 11.76 -16.91 -3.89
CA THR A 466 11.98 -18.18 -4.59
C THR A 466 13.41 -18.73 -4.46
N GLY A 467 14.25 -18.13 -3.60
CA GLY A 467 15.66 -18.48 -3.49
C GLY A 467 15.87 -19.96 -3.18
N PHE A 468 15.22 -20.48 -2.13
CA PHE A 468 15.27 -21.89 -1.79
C PHE A 468 14.79 -22.82 -2.91
N VAL A 469 13.63 -22.52 -3.51
CA VAL A 469 13.09 -23.31 -4.64
C VAL A 469 14.12 -23.39 -5.76
N LYS A 470 14.72 -22.26 -6.14
CA LYS A 470 15.76 -22.21 -7.18
C LYS A 470 17.02 -22.97 -6.79
N ARG A 471 17.43 -22.95 -5.52
CA ARG A 471 18.58 -23.73 -5.04
C ARG A 471 18.35 -25.23 -5.16
N VAL A 472 17.20 -25.73 -4.73
CA VAL A 472 16.89 -27.17 -4.78
C VAL A 472 16.74 -27.64 -6.22
N THR A 473 16.07 -26.86 -7.08
CA THR A 473 15.93 -27.21 -8.50
C THR A 473 17.26 -27.15 -9.26
N ALA A 474 18.14 -26.18 -8.95
CA ALA A 474 19.47 -26.09 -9.57
C ALA A 474 20.43 -27.18 -9.06
N GLY A 475 20.31 -27.55 -7.77
CA GLY A 475 21.09 -28.62 -7.14
C GLY A 475 20.74 -30.04 -7.63
N ALA A 476 19.70 -30.20 -8.45
CA ALA A 476 19.43 -31.43 -9.18
C ALA A 476 20.43 -31.69 -10.34
N GLY A 477 21.43 -30.81 -10.54
CA GLY A 477 22.57 -30.99 -11.44
C GLY A 477 23.94 -30.90 -10.73
N VAL A 478 25.04 -31.03 -11.49
CA VAL A 478 26.45 -31.07 -11.00
C VAL A 478 26.94 -29.71 -10.46
N GLN A 479 26.22 -28.61 -10.69
CA GLN A 479 26.63 -27.27 -10.30
C GLN A 479 26.11 -26.88 -8.91
N SER A 480 27.02 -26.58 -7.98
CA SER A 480 26.68 -26.09 -6.65
C SER A 480 26.05 -24.68 -6.71
N PRO A 481 24.80 -24.49 -6.25
CA PRO A 481 24.17 -23.16 -6.20
C PRO A 481 24.94 -22.16 -5.33
N TYR A 482 25.68 -22.65 -4.33
CA TYR A 482 26.55 -21.83 -3.49
C TYR A 482 27.70 -21.21 -4.29
N ASN A 483 28.35 -22.00 -5.15
CA ASN A 483 29.44 -21.50 -6.00
C ASN A 483 28.92 -20.51 -7.05
N ALA A 484 27.72 -20.74 -7.58
CA ALA A 484 27.08 -19.85 -8.55
C ALA A 484 26.79 -18.45 -7.98
N GLU A 485 26.47 -18.34 -6.69
CA GLU A 485 26.30 -17.05 -6.02
C GLU A 485 27.64 -16.36 -5.74
N GLN A 486 28.65 -17.12 -5.30
CA GLN A 486 29.97 -16.57 -4.97
C GLN A 486 30.67 -15.96 -6.18
N THR A 487 30.57 -16.60 -7.36
CA THR A 487 31.13 -16.06 -8.60
C THR A 487 30.46 -14.75 -9.01
N GLY A 488 29.18 -14.56 -8.65
CA GLY A 488 28.46 -13.30 -8.82
C GLY A 488 28.97 -12.17 -7.93
N LEU A 489 29.31 -12.48 -6.68
CA LEU A 489 29.80 -11.51 -5.70
C LEU A 489 31.27 -11.11 -5.95
N ALA A 490 32.08 -12.03 -6.49
CA ALA A 490 33.50 -11.78 -6.79
C ALA A 490 33.73 -10.81 -7.97
N ASN A 491 32.72 -10.60 -8.81
CA ASN A 491 32.76 -9.73 -9.99
C ASN A 491 32.01 -8.39 -9.80
N GLY A 492 31.49 -8.11 -8.60
CA GLY A 492 30.66 -6.94 -8.27
C GLY A 492 31.43 -5.74 -7.74
#